data_AF-A0A2G6C9J9-F1
#
_entry.id   AF-A0A2G6C9J9-F1
#
_cell.length_a   1.000
_cell.length_b   1.000
_cell.length_c   1.000
_cell.angle_alpha   90.00
_cell.angle_beta   90.00
_cell.angle_gamma   90.00
#
_symmetry.space_group_name_H-M   'P 1'
#
loop_
_entity.id
_entity.type
_entity.pdbx_description
1 polymer ?
#
loop_
_entity_poly.entity_id
_entity_poly.type
_entity_poly.pdbx_seq_one_letter_code
_entity_poly.pdbx_strand_id
1 'polypeptide(L)'
;MDPIESINTKKDSSFAMMLEAQRRGWEVFYIRQQDLFTDNGEVLAGMTLVTLKDDPLDWFRLGETVTRPLHELDAVLMRKDPPFDMEYIYSTYLLELAEQRGLLVVNKPSSVRTANEK
;
A
#
# COMPACT_ATOMS: atom_id res chain seq x y z
N MET A 1 2.51 -2.99 2.11
CA MET A 1 2.43 -4.44 1.83
C MET A 1 3.71 -5.12 2.32
N ASP A 2 3.79 -6.45 2.25
CA ASP A 2 5.02 -7.23 2.51
C ASP A 2 6.15 -6.86 1.51
N PRO A 3 7.41 -7.32 1.72
CA PRO A 3 8.50 -7.11 0.75
C PRO A 3 8.05 -7.44 -0.68
N ILE A 4 8.28 -6.53 -1.62
CA ILE A 4 7.84 -6.75 -3.01
C ILE A 4 8.46 -8.04 -3.55
N GLU A 5 9.72 -8.32 -3.22
CA GLU A 5 10.47 -9.51 -3.59
C GLU A 5 9.78 -10.84 -3.24
N SER A 6 8.88 -10.87 -2.26
CA SER A 6 8.19 -12.09 -1.82
C SER A 6 6.94 -12.44 -2.66
N ILE A 7 6.52 -11.56 -3.56
CA ILE A 7 5.33 -11.75 -4.39
C ILE A 7 5.47 -13.01 -5.27
N ASN A 8 4.42 -13.82 -5.28
CA ASN A 8 4.26 -14.89 -6.27
C ASN A 8 3.46 -14.39 -7.48
N THR A 9 4.15 -13.98 -8.54
CA THR A 9 3.54 -13.37 -9.74
C THR A 9 2.41 -14.19 -10.39
N LYS A 10 2.37 -15.51 -10.18
CA LYS A 10 1.32 -16.39 -10.73
C LYS A 10 0.06 -16.49 -9.86
N LYS A 11 0.13 -16.13 -8.59
CA LYS A 11 -0.94 -16.36 -7.60
C LYS A 11 -1.32 -15.13 -6.78
N ASP A 12 -0.50 -14.09 -6.83
CA ASP A 12 -0.68 -12.89 -6.02
C ASP A 12 -1.63 -11.91 -6.71
N SER A 13 -2.77 -11.65 -6.07
CA SER A 13 -3.75 -10.69 -6.58
C SER A 13 -3.29 -9.24 -6.46
N SER A 14 -2.39 -8.93 -5.52
CA SER A 14 -1.78 -7.59 -5.41
C SER A 14 -0.93 -7.31 -6.64
N PHE A 15 -0.14 -8.29 -7.11
CA PHE A 15 0.60 -8.17 -8.37
C PHE A 15 -0.32 -7.90 -9.57
N ALA A 16 -1.39 -8.69 -9.71
CA ALA A 16 -2.36 -8.51 -10.79
C ALA A 16 -3.03 -7.13 -10.76
N MET A 17 -3.38 -6.63 -9.57
CA MET A 17 -3.95 -5.29 -9.39
C MET A 17 -2.97 -4.19 -9.78
N MET A 18 -1.72 -4.28 -9.33
CA MET A 18 -0.71 -3.27 -9.66
C MET A 18 -0.37 -3.26 -11.15
N LEU A 19 -0.26 -4.42 -11.79
CA LEU A 19 -0.01 -4.53 -13.23
C LEU A 19 -1.15 -3.90 -14.04
N GLU A 20 -2.40 -4.13 -13.65
CA GLU A 20 -3.56 -3.53 -14.30
C GLU A 20 -3.64 -2.02 -14.07
N ALA A 21 -3.30 -1.53 -12.86
CA ALA A 21 -3.20 -0.08 -12.59
C ALA A 21 -2.18 0.58 -13.51
N GLN A 22 -0.97 0.00 -13.62
CA GLN A 22 0.06 0.49 -14.53
C GLN A 22 -0.40 0.43 -16.00
N ARG A 23 -1.08 -0.64 -16.43
CA ARG A 23 -1.62 -0.77 -17.79
C ARG A 23 -2.64 0.34 -18.12
N ARG A 24 -3.35 0.85 -17.11
CA ARG A 24 -4.28 1.98 -17.24
C ARG A 24 -3.60 3.36 -17.16
N GLY A 25 -2.28 3.40 -17.03
CA GLY A 25 -1.50 4.64 -16.95
C GLY A 25 -1.40 5.25 -15.55
N TRP A 26 -1.72 4.48 -14.51
CA TRP A 26 -1.51 4.93 -13.13
C TRP A 26 -0.06 4.75 -12.71
N GLU A 27 0.45 5.69 -11.92
CA GLU A 27 1.69 5.48 -11.17
C GLU A 27 1.42 4.55 -9.99
N VAL A 28 2.31 3.58 -9.79
CA VAL A 28 2.19 2.60 -8.70
C VAL A 28 3.29 2.85 -7.69
N PHE A 29 2.89 3.19 -6.46
CA PHE A 29 3.81 3.35 -5.35
C PHE A 29 3.77 2.13 -4.43
N TYR A 30 4.96 1.66 -4.07
CA TYR A 30 5.18 0.65 -3.05
C TYR A 30 5.51 1.30 -1.71
N ILE A 31 4.79 0.87 -0.67
CA ILE A 31 4.91 1.37 0.70
C ILE A 31 4.86 0.17 1.65
N ARG A 32 5.82 0.07 2.58
CA ARG A 32 5.78 -0.89 3.71
C ARG A 32 5.20 -0.25 4.95
N GLN A 33 4.76 -1.07 5.91
CA GLN A 33 4.18 -0.57 7.17
C GLN A 33 5.16 0.34 7.92
N GLN A 34 6.42 -0.06 8.03
CA GLN A 34 7.49 0.73 8.66
C GLN A 34 7.79 2.07 7.96
N ASP A 35 7.39 2.23 6.69
CA ASP A 35 7.60 3.46 5.93
C ASP A 35 6.43 4.43 6.10
N LEU A 36 5.36 4.05 6.82
CA LEU A 36 4.17 4.86 7.11
C LEU A 36 4.25 5.44 8.53
N PHE A 37 4.14 6.76 8.65
CA PHE A 37 4.24 7.44 9.94
C PHE A 37 3.41 8.72 9.97
N THR A 38 3.34 9.36 11.14
CA THR A 38 2.73 10.67 11.28
C THR A 38 3.75 11.71 11.73
N ASP A 39 3.62 12.91 11.17
CA ASP A 39 4.32 14.10 11.64
C ASP A 39 3.29 15.23 11.80
N ASN A 40 3.19 15.82 12.99
CA ASN A 40 2.24 16.89 13.32
C ASN A 40 0.78 16.63 12.88
N GLY A 41 0.30 15.39 12.98
CA GLY A 41 -1.07 15.01 12.62
C GLY A 41 -1.32 14.91 11.10
N GLU A 42 -0.25 14.95 10.30
CA GLU A 42 -0.24 14.56 8.90
C GLU A 42 0.36 13.17 8.75
N VAL A 43 -0.17 12.37 7.83
CA VAL A 43 0.34 11.03 7.54
C VAL A 43 1.31 11.14 6.37
N LEU A 44 2.56 10.79 6.61
CA LEU A 44 3.63 10.75 5.63
C LEU A 44 3.96 9.29 5.32
N ALA A 45 4.45 9.03 4.12
CA ALA A 45 5.03 7.73 3.79
C ALA A 45 6.29 7.86 2.94
N GLY A 46 7.24 6.96 3.18
CA GLY A 46 8.28 6.64 2.20
C GLY A 46 7.67 5.83 1.06
N MET A 47 7.56 6.44 -0.11
CA MET A 47 6.93 5.87 -1.28
C MET A 47 7.98 5.58 -2.35
N THR A 48 8.03 4.34 -2.82
CA THR A 48 8.95 3.95 -3.89
C THR A 48 8.15 3.70 -5.16
N LEU A 49 8.45 4.43 -6.24
CA LEU A 49 7.80 4.19 -7.53
C LEU A 49 8.19 2.79 -8.02
N VAL A 50 7.21 2.03 -8.50
CA VAL A 50 7.42 0.70 -9.04
C VAL A 50 7.05 0.67 -10.51
N THR A 51 7.94 0.11 -11.31
CA THR A 51 7.63 -0.33 -12.67
C THR A 51 7.50 -1.85 -12.68
N LEU A 52 6.37 -2.36 -13.15
CA LEU A 52 6.05 -3.79 -13.21
C LEU A 52 6.14 -4.32 -14.63
N LYS A 53 6.45 -5.61 -14.74
CA LYS A 53 6.41 -6.37 -15.99
C LYS A 53 5.74 -7.71 -15.75
N ASP A 54 5.01 -8.20 -16.74
CA ASP A 54 4.49 -9.57 -16.77
C ASP A 54 5.60 -10.55 -17.20
N ASP A 55 6.65 -10.65 -16.38
CA ASP A 55 7.80 -11.54 -16.59
C ASP A 55 8.21 -12.16 -15.24
N PRO A 56 7.96 -13.46 -15.00
CA PRO A 56 8.26 -14.11 -13.72
C PRO A 56 9.72 -14.00 -13.23
N LEU A 57 10.69 -13.67 -14.10
CA LEU A 57 12.11 -13.55 -13.75
C LEU A 57 12.57 -12.10 -13.52
N ASP A 58 11.88 -11.10 -14.07
CA ASP A 58 12.22 -9.66 -13.98
C ASP A 58 10.92 -8.82 -13.88
N TRP A 59 10.09 -9.13 -12.88
CA TRP A 59 8.71 -8.63 -12.81
C TRP A 59 8.56 -7.24 -12.18
N PHE A 60 9.59 -6.67 -11.55
CA PHE A 60 9.54 -5.33 -10.98
C PHE A 60 10.88 -4.59 -11.03
N ARG A 61 10.80 -3.27 -11.00
CA ARG A 61 11.92 -2.36 -10.74
C ARG A 61 11.49 -1.28 -9.77
N LEU A 62 12.33 -1.02 -8.78
CA LEU A 62 12.14 0.04 -7.81
C LEU A 62 12.89 1.30 -8.28
N GLY A 63 12.20 2.43 -8.27
CA GLY A 63 12.77 3.75 -8.48
C GLY A 63 13.34 4.34 -7.19
N GLU A 64 13.45 5.66 -7.15
CA GLU A 64 13.81 6.41 -5.95
C GLU A 64 12.66 6.39 -4.93
N THR A 65 13.01 6.26 -3.65
CA THR A 65 12.07 6.43 -2.55
C THR A 65 11.97 7.91 -2.20
N VAL A 66 10.74 8.44 -2.19
CA VAL A 66 10.45 9.81 -1.78
C VAL A 66 9.50 9.83 -0.59
N THR A 67 9.75 10.71 0.36
CA THR A 67 8.86 10.90 1.52
C THR A 67 7.89 12.03 1.24
N ARG A 68 6.59 11.73 1.23
CA ARG A 68 5.52 12.70 0.91
C ARG A 68 4.27 12.45 1.75
N PRO A 69 3.36 13.43 1.88
CA PRO A 69 2.05 13.20 2.50
C PRO A 69 1.25 12.14 1.75
N LEU A 70 0.71 11.16 2.50
CA LEU A 70 -0.02 10.03 1.93
C LEU A 70 -1.28 10.47 1.19
N HIS A 71 -1.91 11.56 1.65
CA HIS A 71 -3.12 12.11 1.05
C HIS A 71 -2.89 12.79 -0.32
N GLU A 72 -1.64 12.90 -0.78
CA GLU A 72 -1.33 13.31 -2.17
C GLU A 72 -1.55 12.17 -3.18
N LEU A 73 -1.70 10.92 -2.72
CA LEU A 73 -2.13 9.81 -3.55
C LEU A 73 -3.64 9.89 -3.80
N ASP A 74 -4.09 9.44 -4.97
CA ASP A 74 -5.52 9.32 -5.27
C ASP A 74 -6.17 8.15 -4.50
N ALA A 75 -5.43 7.05 -4.32
CA ALA A 75 -5.91 5.86 -3.62
C ALA A 75 -4.77 5.03 -3.00
N VAL A 76 -5.06 4.33 -1.91
CA VAL A 76 -4.17 3.37 -1.25
C VAL A 76 -4.87 2.03 -1.04
N LEU A 77 -4.19 0.95 -1.39
CA LEU A 77 -4.64 -0.42 -1.15
C LEU A 77 -3.82 -1.04 -0.01
N MET A 78 -4.45 -1.34 1.13
CA MET A 78 -3.78 -2.04 2.24
C MET A 78 -3.71 -3.54 1.93
N ARG A 79 -2.59 -3.97 1.34
CA ARG A 79 -2.30 -5.36 0.95
C ARG A 79 -1.21 -5.98 1.84
N LYS A 80 -1.37 -5.86 3.16
CA LYS A 80 -0.50 -6.54 4.12
C LYS A 80 -1.15 -7.87 4.47
N ASP A 81 -0.39 -8.97 4.39
CA ASP A 81 -0.90 -10.27 4.79
C ASP A 81 -1.01 -10.35 6.34
N PRO A 82 -1.95 -11.15 6.88
CA PRO A 82 -2.04 -11.44 8.30
C PRO A 82 -0.69 -11.92 8.89
N PRO A 83 -0.47 -11.79 10.21
CA PRO A 83 -1.49 -11.67 11.25
C PRO A 83 -2.06 -10.26 11.44
N PHE A 84 -3.26 -10.19 12.01
CA PHE A 84 -3.86 -8.95 12.50
C PHE A 84 -3.30 -8.62 13.89
N ASP A 85 -2.10 -8.06 13.91
CA ASP A 85 -1.37 -7.68 15.12
C ASP A 85 -1.46 -6.17 15.41
N MET A 86 -0.70 -5.70 16.41
CA MET A 86 -0.68 -4.29 16.77
C MET A 86 -0.15 -3.39 15.64
N GLU A 87 0.82 -3.85 14.85
CA GLU A 87 1.38 -3.07 13.73
C GLU A 87 0.34 -2.91 12.60
N TYR A 88 -0.40 -3.99 12.32
CA TYR A 88 -1.56 -3.93 11.43
C TYR A 88 -2.59 -2.91 11.93
N ILE A 89 -2.97 -2.99 13.21
CA ILE A 89 -3.93 -2.04 13.82
C ILE A 89 -3.44 -0.60 13.72
N TYR A 90 -2.18 -0.32 14.06
CA TYR A 90 -1.61 1.03 13.94
C TYR A 90 -1.63 1.55 12.51
N SER A 91 -1.32 0.68 11.54
CA SER A 91 -1.41 1.02 10.12
C SER A 91 -2.83 1.46 9.75
N THR A 92 -3.87 0.77 10.26
CA THR A 92 -5.26 1.18 9.99
C THR A 92 -5.62 2.54 10.59
N TYR A 93 -5.07 2.93 11.75
CA TYR A 93 -5.33 4.26 12.32
C TYR A 93 -4.65 5.36 11.51
N LEU A 94 -3.42 5.13 11.04
CA LEU A 94 -2.73 6.06 10.16
C LEU A 94 -3.49 6.21 8.83
N LEU A 95 -3.93 5.11 8.24
CA LEU A 95 -4.73 5.15 7.01
C LEU A 95 -6.07 5.85 7.20
N GLU A 96 -6.71 5.72 8.37
CA GLU A 96 -7.95 6.45 8.69
C GLU A 96 -7.73 7.96 8.80
N LEU A 97 -6.60 8.40 9.38
CA LEU A 97 -6.25 9.82 9.44
C LEU A 97 -6.01 10.38 8.03
N ALA A 98 -5.42 9.60 7.13
CA ALA A 98 -5.28 9.99 5.73
C ALA A 98 -6.63 9.97 4.99
N GLU A 99 -7.51 8.99 5.26
CA GLU A 99 -8.88 8.93 4.73
C GLU A 99 -9.68 10.21 5.09
N GLN A 100 -9.55 10.69 6.33
CA GLN A 100 -10.19 11.93 6.78
C GLN A 100 -9.72 13.18 6.01
N ARG A 101 -8.57 13.12 5.33
CA ARG A 101 -8.06 14.18 4.45
C ARG A 101 -8.44 13.98 2.98
N GLY A 102 -9.29 13.00 2.65
CA GLY A 102 -9.84 12.78 1.31
C GLY A 102 -9.21 11.64 0.53
N LEU A 103 -8.21 10.94 1.10
CA LEU A 103 -7.61 9.77 0.46
C LEU A 103 -8.60 8.61 0.38
N LEU A 104 -8.75 8.00 -0.80
CA LEU A 104 -9.46 6.73 -0.91
C LEU A 104 -8.61 5.59 -0.37
N VAL A 105 -9.05 4.95 0.72
CA VAL A 105 -8.38 3.77 1.26
C VAL A 105 -9.22 2.51 1.04
N VAL A 106 -8.61 1.50 0.42
CA VAL A 106 -9.24 0.22 0.10
C VAL A 106 -8.54 -0.91 0.88
N ASN A 107 -9.20 -1.61 1.79
CA ASN A 107 -10.55 -1.37 2.31
C ASN A 107 -10.59 -0.25 3.36
N LYS A 108 -11.80 0.22 3.68
CA LYS A 108 -12.02 1.22 4.73
C LYS A 108 -11.35 0.80 6.06
N PRO A 109 -10.42 1.60 6.63
CA PRO A 109 -9.60 1.15 7.76
C PRO A 109 -10.41 0.81 9.01
N SER A 110 -11.45 1.59 9.32
CA SER A 110 -12.32 1.31 10.47
C SER A 110 -13.07 -0.01 10.31
N SER A 111 -13.53 -0.31 9.09
CA SER A 111 -14.18 -1.58 8.77
C SER A 111 -13.23 -2.76 8.98
N VAL A 112 -11.97 -2.65 8.58
CA VAL A 112 -10.97 -3.71 8.76
C VAL A 112 -10.75 -4.04 10.24
N ARG A 113 -10.77 -3.04 11.13
CA ARG A 113 -10.66 -3.29 12.58
C ARG A 113 -11.90 -3.94 13.19
N THR A 114 -13.08 -3.61 12.67
CA THR A 114 -14.37 -4.10 13.22
C THR A 114 -14.83 -5.42 12.63
N ALA A 115 -14.44 -5.73 11.39
CA ALA A 115 -14.82 -6.93 10.67
C ALA A 115 -13.73 -7.99 10.85
N ASN A 116 -13.73 -8.64 12.02
CA ASN A 116 -12.87 -9.79 12.24
C ASN A 116 -13.30 -10.94 11.30
N GLU A 117 -12.34 -11.54 10.60
CA GLU A 117 -12.58 -12.72 9.76
C GLU A 117 -12.81 -14.00 10.60
N LYS A 118 -12.79 -13.89 11.93
CA LYS A 118 -13.06 -14.94 12.91
C LYS A 118 -14.14 -14.55 13.91
#